data_AF-A0AAX1N7H9-F1
#
_entry.id   AF-A0AAX1N7H9-F1
#
_cell.length_a   1.000
_cell.length_b   1.000
_cell.length_c   1.000
_cell.angle_alpha   90.00
_cell.angle_beta   90.00
_cell.angle_gamma   90.00
#
_symmetry.space_group_name_H-M   'P 1'
#
loop_
_entity.id
_entity.type
_entity.pdbx_description
1 polymer ?
#
loop_
_entity_poly.entity_id
_entity_poly.type
_entity_poly.pdbx_seq_one_letter_code
_entity_poly.pdbx_strand_id
1 'polypeptide(L)'
;MQTVNSTEIAAIWDQIKHRKDVISVHNLHFVKVTDATLKNPHLITWDFHKKEVNISEVPYVNTVDDEPINLGDYKYLWVKNEDPRNQALFRILMNNDGKSFELKTLFHPAHQQQELKVNYLPFSAEVIEA
;
A
#
# COMPACT_ATOMS: atom_id res chain seq x y z
N MET A 1 -9.59 25.10 12.78
CA MET A 1 -9.07 24.00 11.94
C MET A 1 -9.60 24.19 10.54
N GLN A 2 -8.75 24.35 9.53
CA GLN A 2 -9.18 24.48 8.13
C GLN A 2 -9.50 23.09 7.58
N THR A 3 -10.75 22.87 7.21
CA THR A 3 -11.17 21.71 6.44
C THR A 3 -10.66 21.91 5.01
N VAL A 4 -9.69 21.12 4.59
CA VAL A 4 -9.21 21.14 3.20
C VAL A 4 -10.39 20.76 2.30
N ASN A 5 -10.76 21.62 1.35
CA ASN A 5 -11.93 21.40 0.50
C ASN A 5 -11.63 20.42 -0.64
N SER A 6 -12.67 19.89 -1.30
CA SER A 6 -12.51 18.87 -2.34
C SER A 6 -11.61 19.31 -3.51
N THR A 7 -11.58 20.60 -3.84
CA THR A 7 -10.75 21.15 -4.91
C THR A 7 -9.27 21.11 -4.56
N GLU A 8 -8.93 21.44 -3.32
CA GLU A 8 -7.55 21.38 -2.81
C GLU A 8 -7.05 19.93 -2.72
N ILE A 9 -7.91 19.00 -2.27
CA ILE A 9 -7.58 17.57 -2.23
C ILE A 9 -7.28 17.04 -3.63
N ALA A 10 -8.11 17.39 -4.62
CA ALA A 10 -7.90 16.97 -6.00
C ALA A 10 -6.58 17.49 -6.57
N ALA A 11 -6.23 18.76 -6.29
CA ALA A 11 -4.97 19.35 -6.73
C ALA A 11 -3.74 18.67 -6.13
N ILE A 12 -3.80 18.23 -4.86
CA ILE A 12 -2.73 17.45 -4.23
C ILE A 12 -2.51 16.12 -4.96
N TRP A 13 -3.60 15.38 -5.26
CA TRP A 13 -3.49 14.10 -5.96
C TRP A 13 -3.00 14.26 -7.40
N ASP A 14 -3.37 15.35 -8.08
CA ASP A 14 -2.87 15.65 -9.43
C ASP A 14 -1.35 15.86 -9.43
N GLN A 15 -0.81 16.55 -8.42
CA GLN A 15 0.65 16.68 -8.25
C GLN A 15 1.33 15.34 -7.96
N ILE A 16 0.74 14.50 -7.10
CA ILE A 16 1.27 13.18 -6.75
C ILE A 16 1.31 12.25 -7.96
N LYS A 17 0.29 12.29 -8.82
CA LYS A 17 0.17 11.47 -10.03
C LYS A 17 1.36 11.61 -10.99
N HIS A 18 2.02 12.77 -11.01
CA HIS A 18 3.14 13.03 -11.90
C HIS A 18 4.52 12.66 -11.32
N ARG A 19 4.57 12.19 -10.07
CA ARG A 19 5.83 11.81 -9.42
C ARG A 19 6.29 10.41 -9.84
N LYS A 20 7.55 10.31 -10.26
CA LYS A 20 8.18 9.04 -10.67
C LYS A 20 8.54 8.12 -9.49
N ASP A 21 8.66 8.67 -8.28
CA ASP A 21 9.00 7.94 -7.06
C ASP A 21 7.77 7.49 -6.26
N VAL A 22 6.58 7.60 -6.86
CA VAL A 22 5.30 7.16 -6.29
C VAL A 22 4.77 6.00 -7.11
N ILE A 23 4.49 4.87 -6.45
CA ILE A 23 3.68 3.81 -7.06
C ILE A 23 2.21 4.01 -6.70
N SER A 24 1.32 3.83 -7.69
CA SER A 24 -0.12 3.84 -7.47
C SER A 24 -0.70 2.43 -7.51
N VAL A 25 -1.44 2.06 -6.47
CA VAL A 25 -2.10 0.76 -6.35
C VAL A 25 -3.60 0.95 -6.10
N HIS A 26 -4.42 0.01 -6.57
CA HIS A 26 -5.84 -0.05 -6.20
C HIS A 26 -6.01 -0.99 -4.97
N ASN A 27 -7.26 -1.22 -4.56
CA ASN A 27 -7.53 -2.25 -3.57
C ASN A 27 -7.15 -3.63 -4.12
N LEU A 28 -6.58 -4.50 -3.28
CA LEU A 28 -6.00 -5.80 -3.65
C LEU A 28 -4.84 -5.65 -4.64
N HIS A 29 -3.63 -5.51 -4.12
CA HIS A 29 -2.45 -5.41 -4.96
C HIS A 29 -1.29 -6.25 -4.43
N PHE A 30 -0.64 -7.00 -5.33
CA PHE A 30 0.51 -7.81 -4.99
C PHE A 30 1.80 -7.00 -5.19
N VAL A 31 2.64 -6.99 -4.17
CA VAL A 31 3.93 -6.32 -4.19
C VAL A 31 5.04 -7.27 -3.78
N LYS A 32 6.21 -7.09 -4.39
CA LYS A 32 7.47 -7.71 -3.97
C LYS A 32 8.40 -6.64 -3.46
N VAL A 33 9.32 -7.07 -2.61
CA VAL A 33 10.44 -6.24 -2.17
C VAL A 33 11.62 -6.48 -3.13
N THR A 34 12.74 -5.81 -2.91
CA THR A 34 14.01 -5.90 -3.66
C THR A 34 14.58 -7.32 -3.78
N ASP A 35 14.20 -8.27 -2.94
CA ASP A 35 14.71 -9.64 -3.00
C ASP A 35 13.97 -10.49 -4.04
N ALA A 36 14.61 -10.73 -5.18
CA ALA A 36 14.10 -11.60 -6.25
C ALA A 36 13.95 -13.08 -5.83
N THR A 37 14.53 -13.48 -4.70
CA THR A 37 14.40 -14.84 -4.13
C THR A 37 13.15 -15.00 -3.25
N LEU A 38 12.40 -13.93 -2.99
CA LEU A 38 11.10 -14.01 -2.30
C LEU A 38 10.14 -14.91 -3.09
N LYS A 39 9.90 -16.09 -2.53
CA LYS A 39 8.95 -17.08 -3.07
C LYS A 39 7.51 -16.55 -3.09
N ASN A 40 7.18 -15.67 -2.12
CA ASN A 40 5.84 -15.15 -1.88
C ASN A 40 5.84 -13.61 -1.95
N PRO A 41 4.89 -12.98 -2.67
CA PRO A 41 4.67 -11.55 -2.57
C PRO A 41 3.92 -11.19 -1.26
N HIS A 42 3.88 -9.89 -0.96
CA HIS A 42 2.93 -9.33 -0.02
C HIS A 42 1.67 -8.88 -0.76
N LEU A 43 0.50 -9.18 -0.20
CA LEU A 43 -0.78 -8.64 -0.60
C LEU A 43 -1.09 -7.40 0.24
N ILE A 44 -1.29 -6.28 -0.44
CA ILE A 44 -1.79 -5.05 0.16
C ILE A 44 -3.30 -5.01 -0.07
N THR A 45 -4.05 -4.93 1.02
CA THR A 45 -5.49 -4.73 1.00
C THR A 45 -5.84 -3.47 1.78
N TRP A 46 -6.87 -2.76 1.33
CA TRP A 46 -7.35 -1.57 1.99
C TRP A 46 -8.81 -1.74 2.38
N ASP A 47 -9.05 -1.74 3.68
CA ASP A 47 -10.40 -1.72 4.23
C ASP A 47 -10.91 -0.28 4.21
N PHE A 48 -11.74 0.04 3.21
CA PHE A 48 -12.33 1.38 3.07
C PHE A 48 -13.24 1.76 4.25
N HIS A 49 -13.83 0.80 4.94
CA HIS A 49 -14.80 1.05 6.01
C HIS A 49 -14.08 1.36 7.32
N LYS A 50 -13.08 0.54 7.67
CA LYS A 50 -12.27 0.71 8.88
C LYS A 50 -11.08 1.64 8.69
N LYS A 51 -10.76 1.97 7.43
CA LYS A 51 -9.61 2.80 7.01
C LYS A 51 -8.29 2.21 7.50
N GLU A 52 -8.14 0.91 7.26
CA GLU A 52 -6.97 0.13 7.64
C GLU A 52 -6.28 -0.41 6.38
N VAL A 53 -4.96 -0.33 6.34
CA VAL A 53 -4.16 -1.08 5.36
C VAL A 53 -3.76 -2.39 6.02
N ASN A 54 -4.02 -3.52 5.37
CA ASN A 54 -3.47 -4.80 5.78
C ASN A 54 -2.43 -5.27 4.79
N ILE A 55 -1.29 -5.69 5.31
CA ILE A 55 -0.18 -6.25 4.56
C ILE A 55 -0.03 -7.70 5.01
N SER A 56 -0.28 -8.62 4.09
CA SER A 56 -0.21 -10.06 4.34
C SER A 56 0.80 -10.69 3.40
N GLU A 57 1.69 -11.52 3.90
CA GLU A 57 2.43 -12.42 3.00
C GLU A 57 1.44 -13.48 2.47
N VAL A 58 1.48 -13.76 1.18
CA VAL A 58 0.56 -14.71 0.53
C VAL A 58 1.32 -15.64 -0.41
N PRO A 59 0.91 -16.91 -0.54
CA PRO A 59 1.53 -17.80 -1.52
C PRO A 59 1.38 -17.20 -2.90
N TYR A 60 2.45 -17.23 -3.70
CA TYR A 60 2.35 -16.82 -5.09
C TYR A 60 1.47 -17.81 -5.86
N VAL A 61 0.20 -17.45 -6.08
CA VAL A 61 -0.71 -18.25 -6.92
C VAL A 61 -0.49 -17.78 -8.35
N ASN A 62 0.12 -18.64 -9.17
CA ASN A 62 0.51 -18.41 -10.56
C ASN A 62 -0.69 -18.21 -11.53
N THR A 63 -1.88 -17.91 -10.99
CA THR A 63 -3.14 -17.68 -11.71
C THR A 63 -3.58 -16.22 -11.68
N VAL A 64 -2.78 -15.32 -11.10
CA VAL A 64 -2.98 -13.88 -11.21
C VAL A 64 -2.17 -13.42 -12.41
N ASP A 65 -2.84 -12.84 -13.42
CA ASP A 65 -2.21 -12.44 -14.68
C ASP A 65 -1.15 -11.33 -14.53
N ASP A 66 -1.15 -10.62 -13.40
CA ASP A 66 -0.27 -9.49 -13.15
C ASP A 66 1.01 -9.88 -12.38
N GLU A 67 2.17 -9.48 -12.91
CA GLU A 67 3.43 -9.57 -12.16
C GLU A 67 3.41 -8.62 -10.94
N PRO A 68 3.87 -9.07 -9.75
CA PRO A 68 3.91 -8.20 -8.58
C PRO A 68 4.87 -7.03 -8.75
N ILE A 69 4.49 -5.87 -8.23
CA ILE A 69 5.31 -4.66 -8.35
C ILE A 69 6.47 -4.68 -7.36
N ASN A 70 7.69 -4.35 -7.82
CA ASN A 70 8.84 -4.19 -6.96
C ASN A 70 8.81 -2.84 -6.23
N LEU A 71 8.62 -2.86 -4.91
CA LEU A 71 8.61 -1.64 -4.08
C LEU A 71 9.98 -0.98 -3.94
N GLY A 72 11.08 -1.68 -4.24
CA GLY A 72 12.43 -1.15 -4.15
C GLY A 72 12.68 0.08 -5.04
N ASP A 73 11.91 0.22 -6.12
CA ASP A 73 12.04 1.31 -7.09
C ASP A 73 11.30 2.59 -6.66
N TYR A 74 10.51 2.53 -5.57
CA TYR A 74 9.60 3.59 -5.17
C TYR A 74 9.88 4.09 -3.74
N LYS A 75 9.64 5.38 -3.51
CA LYS A 75 9.74 6.00 -2.18
C LYS A 75 8.40 6.09 -1.47
N TYR A 76 7.32 6.13 -2.25
CA TYR A 76 5.97 6.34 -1.76
C TYR A 76 5.00 5.37 -2.41
N LEU A 77 3.99 4.99 -1.64
CA LEU A 77 2.86 4.18 -2.09
C LEU A 77 1.58 4.99 -1.98
N TRP A 78 0.87 5.11 -3.09
CA TRP A 78 -0.43 5.76 -3.18
C TRP A 78 -1.53 4.70 -3.35
N VAL A 79 -2.39 4.57 -2.35
CA VAL A 79 -3.62 3.76 -2.45
C VAL A 79 -4.71 4.61 -3.09
N LYS A 80 -5.09 4.24 -4.30
CA LYS A 80 -6.12 4.92 -5.10
C LYS A 80 -7.52 4.48 -4.72
N ASN A 81 -8.43 5.44 -4.77
CA ASN A 81 -9.87 5.26 -4.67
C ASN A 81 -10.57 6.25 -5.62
N GLU A 82 -11.77 5.90 -6.04
CA GLU A 82 -12.61 6.78 -6.86
C GLU A 82 -12.95 8.09 -6.13
N ASP A 83 -13.20 8.05 -4.82
CA ASP A 83 -13.34 9.24 -4.00
C ASP A 83 -11.96 9.75 -3.55
N PRO A 84 -11.53 10.96 -3.98
CA PRO A 84 -10.23 11.53 -3.60
C PRO A 84 -10.07 11.76 -2.09
N ARG A 85 -11.15 11.77 -1.32
CA ARG A 85 -11.10 11.90 0.15
C ARG A 85 -10.71 10.61 0.86
N ASN A 86 -10.83 9.47 0.18
CA ASN A 86 -10.54 8.13 0.69
C ASN A 86 -9.22 7.58 0.15
N GLN A 87 -8.43 8.42 -0.51
CA GLN A 87 -7.09 8.07 -0.97
C GLN A 87 -6.06 8.27 0.14
N ALA A 88 -4.98 7.50 0.08
CA ALA A 88 -3.94 7.53 1.09
C ALA A 88 -2.55 7.52 0.43
N LEU A 89 -1.65 8.38 0.93
CA LEU A 89 -0.24 8.38 0.57
C LEU A 89 0.59 7.91 1.76
N PHE A 90 1.44 6.92 1.51
CA PHE A 90 2.36 6.36 2.48
C PHE A 90 3.81 6.58 2.03
N ARG A 91 4.69 6.77 3.01
CA ARG A 91 6.13 6.60 2.82
C ARG A 91 6.45 5.11 2.99
N ILE A 92 7.19 4.57 2.03
CA ILE A 92 7.73 3.22 2.13
C ILE A 92 9.02 3.29 2.93
N LEU A 93 9.13 2.47 3.97
CA LEU A 93 10.31 2.33 4.81
C LEU A 93 10.84 0.91 4.65
N MET A 94 11.87 0.75 3.83
CA MET A 94 12.48 -0.56 3.60
C MET A 94 13.34 -0.97 4.79
N ASN A 95 13.17 -2.22 5.24
CA ASN A 95 14.04 -2.78 6.26
C ASN A 95 15.35 -3.29 5.65
N ASN A 96 16.40 -3.37 6.47
CA ASN A 96 17.73 -3.79 6.02
C ASN A 96 17.81 -5.25 5.55
N ASP A 97 16.78 -6.05 5.83
CA ASP A 97 16.70 -7.45 5.39
C ASP A 97 16.35 -7.58 3.89
N GLY A 98 15.92 -6.50 3.23
CA GLY A 98 15.49 -6.52 1.83
C GLY A 98 14.25 -7.38 1.57
N LYS A 99 13.52 -7.77 2.62
CA LYS A 99 12.38 -8.70 2.59
C LYS A 99 11.13 -8.13 3.23
N SER A 100 11.30 -7.24 4.19
CA SER A 100 10.21 -6.56 4.88
C SER A 100 10.27 -5.05 4.67
N PHE A 101 9.12 -4.41 4.87
CA PHE A 101 8.97 -2.96 4.77
C PHE A 101 7.91 -2.50 5.75
N GLU A 102 7.89 -1.21 6.06
CA GLU A 102 6.86 -0.52 6.82
C GLU A 102 6.20 0.57 5.96
N LEU A 103 4.92 0.85 6.20
CA LEU A 103 4.23 2.00 5.61
C LEU A 103 3.95 3.04 6.68
N LYS A 104 4.46 4.26 6.46
CA LYS A 104 4.13 5.42 7.30
C LYS A 104 3.15 6.33 6.57
N THR A 105 1.98 6.56 7.15
CA THR A 105 0.98 7.49 6.60
C THR A 105 1.57 8.90 6.49
N LEU A 106 1.56 9.47 5.28
CA LEU A 106 1.95 10.86 5.02
C LEU A 106 0.74 11.76 4.83
N PHE A 107 -0.27 11.25 4.12
CA PHE A 107 -1.46 12.03 3.81
C PHE A 107 -2.68 11.13 3.67
N HIS A 108 -3.74 11.47 4.42
CA HIS A 108 -5.08 10.93 4.25
C HIS A 108 -6.10 12.05 4.50
N PRO A 109 -6.86 12.51 3.49
CA PRO A 109 -7.69 13.70 3.62
C PRO A 109 -8.75 13.60 4.72
N ALA A 110 -9.36 12.43 4.93
CA ALA A 110 -10.34 12.25 5.99
C ALA A 110 -9.75 12.04 7.40
N HIS A 111 -8.42 11.93 7.54
CA HIS A 111 -7.73 11.63 8.80
C HIS A 111 -6.45 12.47 8.94
N GLN A 112 -6.56 13.79 8.79
CA GLN A 112 -5.40 14.70 8.85
C GLN A 112 -4.68 14.72 10.22
N GLN A 113 -5.24 14.08 11.25
CA GLN A 113 -4.71 14.07 12.62
C GLN A 113 -4.64 12.69 13.27
N GLN A 114 -4.93 11.63 12.53
CA GLN A 114 -4.87 10.26 13.04
C GLN A 114 -4.02 9.41 12.11
N GLU A 115 -3.11 8.63 12.70
CA GLU A 115 -2.37 7.63 11.93
C GLU A 115 -3.36 6.54 11.51
N LEU A 116 -3.45 6.30 10.20
CA LEU A 116 -4.16 5.11 9.69
C LEU A 116 -3.49 3.88 10.28
N LYS A 117 -4.30 2.90 10.64
CA LYS A 117 -3.78 1.63 11.15
C LYS A 117 -3.22 0.82 9.98
N VAL A 118 -1.93 0.53 10.05
CA VAL A 118 -1.27 -0.42 9.14
C VAL A 118 -1.08 -1.71 9.93
N ASN A 119 -1.76 -2.77 9.53
CA ASN A 119 -1.66 -4.08 10.17
C ASN A 119 -0.77 -5.00 9.32
N TYR A 120 0.25 -5.56 9.95
CA TYR A 120 1.00 -6.69 9.38
C TYR A 120 0.33 -7.98 9.85
N LEU A 121 -0.25 -8.71 8.90
CA LEU A 121 -0.86 -10.00 9.17
C LEU A 121 0.18 -11.08 8.86
N PRO A 122 0.60 -11.88 9.86
CA PRO A 122 1.60 -12.92 9.66
C PRO A 122 1.11 -13.95 8.64
N PHE A 123 2.05 -14.53 7.89
CA PHE A 123 1.77 -15.67 7.03
C PHE A 123 1.26 -16.85 7.86
N SER A 124 -0.03 -17.17 7.76
CA SER A 124 -0.56 -18.45 8.22
C SER A 124 -0.64 -19.38 7.01
N ALA A 125 0.44 -20.12 6.73
CA ALA A 125 0.27 -21.36 5.98
C ALA A 125 -0.53 -22.30 6.90
N GLU A 126 -1.83 -22.40 6.67
CA GLU A 126 -2.51 -23.61 7.11
C GLU A 126 -1.82 -24.76 6.39
N VAL A 127 -1.17 -25.62 7.18
CA VAL A 127 -0.74 -26.93 6.72
C VAL A 127 -2.04 -27.65 6.39
N ILE A 128 -2.40 -27.69 5.10
CA ILE A 128 -3.44 -28.60 4.63
C ILE A 128 -2.82 -29.98 4.79
N GLU A 129 -3.09 -30.65 5.91
CA GLU A 129 -2.78 -32.07 6.08
C GLU A 129 -3.47 -32.82 4.93
N ALA A 130 -2.65 -33.50 4.13
CA ALA A 130 -3.09 -34.36 3.04
C ALA A 130 -3.43 -35.76 3.55
#